data_AF-A0AA90IVJ1-F1
#
_entry.id   AF-A0AA90IVJ1-F1
#
_cell.length_a   1.000
_cell.length_b   1.000
_cell.length_c   1.000
_cell.angle_alpha   90.00
_cell.angle_beta   90.00
_cell.angle_gamma   90.00
#
_symmetry.space_group_name_H-M   'P 1'
#
loop_
_entity.id
_entity.type
_entity.pdbx_description
1 polymer ?
#
loop_
_entity_poly.entity_id
_entity_poly.type
_entity_poly.pdbx_seq_one_letter_code
_entity_poly.pdbx_strand_id
1 'polypeptide(L)'
;MYSFRKSQFFWLRSNVVLILFSSLLLINKPYWNNNGSGTSFFLFVFFAECFLIILALVYGFQTKKGNTRQSLKTTLLKSNIIVGVFVFSVFSLFFGFILSSSIPYPSSILIVYLIVNMIFAFASLLFPTIVIKLYESNVYDETKGLIPDFFRYVAILVSSLNYEVQKVLARLPFLLQRILGIVFILVLICSIAGALSVFEN
;
A
#
# COMPACT_ATOMS: atom_id res chain seq x y z
N MET A 1 -26.30 -4.88 6.82
CA MET A 1 -26.04 -5.12 8.26
C MET A 1 -24.55 -4.91 8.53
N TYR A 2 -24.19 -4.19 9.59
CA TYR A 2 -22.79 -3.94 9.95
C TYR A 2 -22.22 -5.13 10.75
N SER A 3 -20.96 -5.49 10.50
CA SER A 3 -20.26 -6.58 11.17
C SER A 3 -19.01 -6.06 11.88
N PHE A 4 -19.12 -5.89 13.20
CA PHE A 4 -18.01 -5.48 14.06
C PHE A 4 -16.79 -6.40 13.92
N ARG A 5 -17.01 -7.72 13.90
CA ARG A 5 -15.93 -8.71 13.76
C ARG A 5 -15.13 -8.55 12.46
N LYS A 6 -15.80 -8.24 11.34
CA LYS A 6 -15.13 -8.01 10.04
C LYS A 6 -14.30 -6.74 10.06
N SER A 7 -14.83 -5.67 10.65
CA SER A 7 -14.14 -4.39 10.82
C SER A 7 -12.87 -4.54 11.68
N GLN A 8 -12.99 -5.15 12.86
CA GLN A 8 -11.85 -5.41 13.75
C GLN A 8 -10.77 -6.27 13.10
N PHE A 9 -11.16 -7.36 12.42
CA PHE A 9 -10.19 -8.22 11.74
C PHE A 9 -9.46 -7.48 10.60
N PHE A 10 -10.16 -6.65 9.85
CA PHE A 10 -9.55 -5.82 8.81
C PHE A 10 -8.58 -4.81 9.42
N TRP A 11 -8.98 -4.11 10.49
CA TRP A 11 -8.15 -3.15 11.21
C TRP A 11 -6.86 -3.79 11.73
N LEU A 12 -6.95 -4.95 12.39
CA LEU A 12 -5.77 -5.69 12.87
C LEU A 12 -4.85 -6.11 11.72
N ARG A 13 -5.40 -6.66 10.63
CA ARG A 13 -4.60 -7.04 9.45
C ARG A 13 -3.87 -5.85 8.85
N SER A 14 -4.52 -4.69 8.76
CA SER A 14 -3.91 -3.48 8.21
C SER A 14 -2.86 -2.88 9.14
N ASN A 15 -3.07 -2.96 10.45
CA ASN A 15 -2.11 -2.51 11.45
C ASN A 15 -0.80 -3.31 11.40
N VAL A 16 -0.84 -4.61 11.07
CA VAL A 16 0.39 -5.40 10.82
C VAL A 16 1.22 -4.79 9.68
N VAL A 17 0.57 -4.29 8.62
CA VAL A 17 1.27 -3.60 7.51
C VAL A 17 1.83 -2.25 7.96
N LEU A 18 1.08 -1.49 8.76
CA LEU A 18 1.56 -0.21 9.31
C LEU A 18 2.76 -0.41 10.24
N ILE A 19 2.77 -1.48 11.05
CA ILE A 19 3.92 -1.85 11.88
C ILE A 19 5.13 -2.20 11.00
N LEU A 20 4.92 -2.94 9.89
CA LEU A 20 5.99 -3.23 8.94
C LEU A 20 6.56 -1.94 8.34
N PHE A 21 5.72 -1.01 7.88
CA PHE A 21 6.20 0.27 7.35
C PHE A 21 6.92 1.11 8.42
N SER A 22 6.38 1.14 9.63
CA SER A 22 7.01 1.83 10.77
C SER A 22 8.37 1.22 11.09
N SER A 23 8.51 -0.11 11.02
CA SER A 23 9.78 -0.80 11.24
C SER A 23 10.82 -0.44 10.18
N LEU A 24 10.43 -0.26 8.92
CA LEU A 24 11.35 0.18 7.86
C LEU A 24 11.94 1.55 8.16
N LEU A 25 11.15 2.49 8.69
CA LEU A 25 11.66 3.80 9.13
C LEU A 25 12.56 3.69 10.37
N LEU A 26 12.15 2.89 11.37
CA LEU A 26 12.85 2.73 12.64
C LEU A 26 14.20 2.03 12.53
N ILE A 27 14.40 1.15 11.54
CA ILE A 27 15.71 0.55 11.26
C ILE A 27 16.79 1.63 11.08
N ASN A 28 16.43 2.74 10.46
CA ASN A 28 17.32 3.88 10.23
C ASN A 28 17.19 4.99 11.28
N LYS A 29 16.67 4.68 12.48
CA LYS A 29 16.63 5.63 13.61
C LYS A 29 17.96 6.33 13.89
N PRO A 30 19.14 5.68 13.79
CA PRO A 30 20.42 6.37 13.99
C PRO A 30 20.70 7.50 12.99
N TYR A 31 20.05 7.48 11.84
CA TYR A 31 20.17 8.49 10.77
C TYR A 31 19.05 9.54 10.80
N TRP A 32 18.16 9.48 11.79
CA TRP A 32 17.11 10.49 11.94
C TRP A 32 17.71 11.81 12.39
N ASN A 33 17.19 12.90 11.85
CA ASN A 33 17.57 14.22 12.33
C ASN A 33 16.96 14.45 13.73
N ASN A 34 17.76 14.86 14.72
CA ASN A 34 17.30 14.93 16.11
C ASN A 34 16.23 16.02 16.34
N ASN A 35 16.10 16.98 15.42
CA ASN A 35 15.11 18.05 15.52
C ASN A 35 13.76 17.59 14.94
N GLY A 36 12.86 17.12 15.79
CA GLY A 36 11.46 16.91 15.41
C GLY A 36 11.16 15.63 14.63
N SER A 37 12.15 14.77 14.32
CA SER A 37 11.92 13.47 13.66
C SER A 37 10.93 12.57 14.40
N GLY A 38 10.93 12.62 15.74
CA GLY A 38 9.94 11.90 16.55
C GLY A 38 8.51 12.36 16.27
N THR A 39 8.31 13.66 16.09
CA THR A 39 7.01 14.25 15.73
C THR A 39 6.63 13.86 14.30
N SER A 40 7.55 13.91 13.36
CA SER A 40 7.32 13.50 11.96
C SER A 40 6.95 12.02 11.83
N PHE A 41 7.65 11.15 12.56
CA PHE A 41 7.32 9.74 12.66
C PHE A 41 5.93 9.53 13.29
N PHE A 42 5.61 10.26 14.37
CA PHE A 42 4.28 10.20 14.97
C PHE A 42 3.19 10.62 13.98
N LEU A 43 3.38 11.71 13.23
CA LEU A 43 2.43 12.17 12.22
C LEU A 43 2.23 11.13 11.11
N PHE A 44 3.30 10.49 10.63
CA PHE A 44 3.21 9.38 9.68
C PHE A 44 2.28 8.27 10.18
N VAL A 45 2.50 7.79 11.41
CA VAL A 45 1.67 6.73 12.02
C VAL A 45 0.25 7.22 12.24
N PHE A 46 0.08 8.44 12.76
CA PHE A 46 -1.21 9.02 13.11
C PHE A 46 -2.14 9.16 11.89
N PHE A 47 -1.66 9.73 10.78
CA PHE A 47 -2.47 9.88 9.58
C PHE A 47 -2.85 8.53 8.97
N ALA A 48 -1.91 7.58 8.94
CA ALA A 48 -2.18 6.24 8.47
C ALA A 48 -3.25 5.55 9.34
N GLU A 49 -3.12 5.63 10.67
CA GLU A 49 -4.02 4.97 11.61
C GLU A 49 -5.44 5.55 11.57
N CYS A 50 -5.57 6.88 11.53
CA CYS A 50 -6.86 7.55 11.35
C CYS A 50 -7.57 7.06 10.09
N PHE A 51 -6.84 6.92 8.97
CA PHE A 51 -7.40 6.39 7.74
C PHE A 51 -7.76 4.91 7.84
N LEU A 52 -6.93 4.08 8.47
CA LEU A 52 -7.21 2.66 8.68
C LEU A 52 -8.46 2.43 9.53
N ILE A 53 -8.71 3.26 10.55
CA ILE A 53 -9.94 3.21 11.35
C ILE A 53 -11.15 3.49 10.46
N ILE A 54 -11.12 4.55 9.64
CA ILE A 54 -12.20 4.88 8.70
C ILE A 54 -12.43 3.71 7.73
N LEU A 55 -11.36 3.17 7.15
CA LEU A 55 -11.44 2.08 6.19
C LEU A 55 -11.98 0.78 6.82
N ALA A 56 -11.64 0.50 8.08
CA ALA A 56 -12.18 -0.62 8.84
C ALA A 56 -13.68 -0.47 9.10
N LEU A 57 -14.14 0.73 9.46
CA LEU A 57 -15.58 1.02 9.59
C LEU A 57 -16.30 0.80 8.25
N VAL A 58 -15.74 1.27 7.14
CA VAL A 58 -16.30 1.00 5.80
C VAL A 58 -16.35 -0.50 5.52
N TYR A 59 -15.30 -1.24 5.84
CA TYR A 59 -15.21 -2.68 5.60
C TYR A 59 -16.25 -3.49 6.40
N GLY A 60 -16.66 -3.01 7.56
CA GLY A 60 -17.68 -3.65 8.39
C GLY A 60 -19.07 -3.67 7.76
N PHE A 61 -19.38 -2.79 6.81
CA PHE A 61 -20.65 -2.82 6.09
C PHE A 61 -20.71 -4.01 5.12
N GLN A 62 -21.71 -4.87 5.29
CA GLN A 62 -21.98 -5.95 4.35
C GLN A 62 -22.47 -5.39 3.02
N THR A 63 -21.68 -5.57 1.96
CA THR A 63 -22.07 -5.21 0.59
C THR A 63 -22.34 -6.44 -0.24
N LYS A 64 -23.41 -6.42 -1.04
CA LYS A 64 -23.87 -7.54 -1.89
C LYS A 64 -22.86 -7.98 -2.96
N LYS A 65 -21.85 -7.16 -3.29
CA LYS A 65 -20.77 -7.53 -4.22
C LYS A 65 -19.78 -8.48 -3.56
N GLY A 66 -20.14 -9.76 -3.51
CA GLY A 66 -19.18 -10.84 -3.27
C GLY A 66 -18.37 -11.08 -4.54
N ASN A 67 -17.27 -10.33 -4.74
CA ASN A 67 -16.28 -10.75 -5.72
C ASN A 67 -15.67 -12.06 -5.20
N THR A 68 -15.76 -13.11 -6.02
CA THR A 68 -15.08 -14.39 -5.88
C THR A 68 -13.65 -14.11 -5.44
N ARG A 69 -13.33 -14.53 -4.21
CA ARG A 69 -12.08 -14.16 -3.55
C ARG A 69 -10.97 -15.02 -4.13
N GLN A 70 -10.43 -14.64 -5.29
CA GLN A 70 -9.21 -15.25 -5.79
C GLN A 70 -8.09 -14.89 -4.80
N SER A 71 -7.49 -15.93 -4.22
CA SER A 71 -6.60 -15.79 -3.08
C SER A 71 -5.19 -15.51 -3.59
N LEU A 72 -4.58 -14.42 -3.12
CA LEU A 72 -3.18 -14.12 -3.40
C LEU A 72 -2.27 -15.30 -2.99
N LYS A 73 -2.65 -16.06 -1.96
CA LYS A 73 -1.95 -17.30 -1.58
C LYS A 73 -1.99 -18.37 -2.66
N THR A 74 -3.15 -18.64 -3.27
CA THR A 74 -3.27 -19.65 -4.32
C THR A 74 -2.54 -19.23 -5.60
N THR A 75 -2.53 -17.93 -5.88
CA THR A 75 -1.79 -17.35 -6.99
C THR A 75 -0.29 -17.44 -6.79
N LEU A 76 0.21 -17.06 -5.60
CA LEU A 76 1.65 -17.13 -5.28
C LEU A 76 2.18 -18.56 -5.32
N LEU A 77 1.37 -19.53 -4.91
CA LEU A 77 1.71 -20.96 -4.95
C LEU A 77 1.84 -21.50 -6.38
N LYS A 78 1.20 -20.83 -7.35
CA LYS A 78 1.27 -21.16 -8.78
C LYS A 78 2.38 -20.39 -9.52
N SER A 79 2.92 -19.31 -8.97
CA SER A 79 4.01 -18.52 -9.58
C SER A 79 5.40 -19.02 -9.19
N ASN A 80 6.39 -18.72 -10.04
CA ASN A 80 7.78 -18.98 -9.73
C ASN A 80 8.31 -18.00 -8.66
N ILE A 81 8.60 -18.49 -7.46
CA ILE A 81 9.09 -17.68 -6.33
C ILE A 81 10.46 -17.06 -6.63
N ILE A 82 11.31 -17.72 -7.43
CA ILE A 82 12.64 -17.22 -7.79
C ILE A 82 12.53 -15.90 -8.56
N VAL A 83 11.53 -15.78 -9.45
CA VAL A 83 11.24 -14.53 -10.15
C VAL A 83 10.82 -13.45 -9.16
N GLY A 84 10.03 -13.79 -8.13
CA GLY A 84 9.62 -12.85 -7.09
C GLY A 84 10.79 -12.32 -6.27
N VAL A 85 11.70 -13.21 -5.86
CA VAL A 85 12.94 -12.82 -5.17
C VAL A 85 13.78 -11.92 -6.07
N PHE A 86 13.96 -12.29 -7.35
CA PHE A 86 14.69 -11.47 -8.32
C PHE A 86 14.08 -10.07 -8.49
N VAL A 87 12.77 -9.98 -8.70
CA VAL A 87 12.07 -8.69 -8.84
C VAL A 87 12.23 -7.86 -7.57
N PHE A 88 12.00 -8.45 -6.40
CA PHE A 88 12.16 -7.75 -5.12
C PHE A 88 13.59 -7.23 -4.94
N SER A 89 14.61 -8.06 -5.20
CA SER A 89 16.02 -7.66 -5.09
C SER A 89 16.38 -6.52 -6.04
N VAL A 90 15.97 -6.60 -7.31
CA VAL A 90 16.25 -5.56 -8.31
C VAL A 90 15.57 -4.24 -7.93
N PHE A 91 14.29 -4.27 -7.58
CA PHE A 91 13.55 -3.05 -7.19
C PHE A 91 14.07 -2.47 -5.87
N SER A 92 14.41 -3.33 -4.90
CA SER A 92 15.03 -2.95 -3.63
C SER A 92 16.36 -2.21 -3.84
N LEU A 93 17.24 -2.75 -4.69
CA LEU A 93 18.52 -2.11 -5.02
C LEU A 93 18.31 -0.81 -5.80
N PHE A 94 17.41 -0.80 -6.77
CA PHE A 94 17.10 0.37 -7.57
C PHE A 94 16.57 1.53 -6.72
N PHE A 95 15.61 1.27 -5.82
CA PHE A 95 15.06 2.28 -4.91
C PHE A 95 16.08 2.74 -3.87
N GLY A 96 16.90 1.82 -3.37
CA GLY A 96 18.03 2.16 -2.50
C GLY A 96 19.02 3.11 -3.18
N PHE A 97 19.31 2.89 -4.46
CA PHE A 97 20.23 3.71 -5.25
C PHE A 97 19.67 5.12 -5.51
N ILE A 98 18.41 5.24 -5.96
CA ILE A 98 17.80 6.54 -6.34
C ILE A 98 17.81 7.54 -5.18
N LEU A 99 17.52 7.08 -3.97
CA LEU A 99 17.40 7.93 -2.78
C LEU A 99 18.64 7.86 -1.87
N SER A 100 19.73 7.24 -2.33
CA SER A 100 20.92 6.97 -1.51
C SER A 100 21.56 8.21 -0.88
N SER A 101 21.41 9.38 -1.51
CA SER A 101 22.00 10.64 -1.03
C SER A 101 21.22 11.31 0.10
N SER A 102 19.93 11.01 0.25
CA SER A 102 19.04 11.69 1.20
C SER A 102 18.41 10.74 2.20
N ILE A 103 18.19 9.47 1.84
CA ILE A 103 17.42 8.53 2.65
C ILE A 103 18.11 7.17 2.70
N PRO A 104 18.50 6.70 3.89
CA PRO A 104 19.15 5.41 4.03
C PRO A 104 18.22 4.25 3.65
N TYR A 105 18.80 3.21 3.06
CA TYR A 105 18.14 1.92 2.87
C TYR A 105 17.89 1.24 4.23
N PRO A 106 16.75 0.58 4.50
CA PRO A 106 15.62 0.29 3.60
C PRO A 106 14.49 1.32 3.60
N SER A 107 14.60 2.43 4.35
CA SER A 107 13.56 3.46 4.45
C SER A 107 13.20 4.08 3.09
N SER A 108 14.17 4.20 2.20
CA SER A 108 13.98 4.65 0.81
C SER A 108 12.96 3.79 0.04
N ILE A 109 12.92 2.48 0.25
CA ILE A 109 11.94 1.59 -0.39
C ILE A 109 10.52 2.00 -0.02
N LEU A 110 10.28 2.29 1.26
CA LEU A 110 8.95 2.68 1.74
C LEU A 110 8.48 3.97 1.06
N ILE A 111 9.37 4.95 0.95
CA ILE A 111 9.01 6.26 0.38
C ILE A 111 8.67 6.13 -1.09
N VAL A 112 9.48 5.41 -1.88
CA VAL A 112 9.16 5.14 -3.28
C VAL A 112 7.86 4.33 -3.40
N TYR A 113 7.67 3.32 -2.56
CA TYR A 113 6.45 2.53 -2.52
C TYR A 113 5.19 3.40 -2.30
N LEU A 114 5.24 4.34 -1.34
CA LEU A 114 4.13 5.26 -1.08
C LEU A 114 3.90 6.23 -2.24
N ILE A 115 4.96 6.77 -2.84
CA ILE A 115 4.87 7.64 -4.02
C ILE A 115 4.20 6.92 -5.19
N VAL A 116 4.62 5.70 -5.50
CA VAL A 116 4.02 4.94 -6.60
C VAL A 116 2.55 4.63 -6.31
N ASN A 117 2.21 4.24 -5.07
CA ASN A 117 0.81 4.05 -4.68
C ASN A 117 -0.01 5.35 -4.74
N MET A 118 0.60 6.50 -4.47
CA MET A 118 -0.04 7.81 -4.64
C MET A 118 -0.37 8.10 -6.11
N ILE A 119 0.53 7.78 -7.04
CA ILE A 119 0.25 7.90 -8.49
C ILE A 119 -0.95 7.03 -8.87
N PHE A 120 -1.00 5.78 -8.40
CA PHE A 120 -2.15 4.90 -8.64
C PHE A 120 -3.43 5.39 -7.95
N ALA A 121 -3.33 6.02 -6.79
CA ALA A 121 -4.48 6.63 -6.11
C ALA A 121 -5.05 7.81 -6.92
N PHE A 122 -4.20 8.66 -7.48
CA PHE A 122 -4.61 9.71 -8.43
C PHE A 122 -5.29 9.12 -9.66
N ALA A 123 -4.71 8.09 -10.29
CA ALA A 123 -5.34 7.40 -11.42
C ALA A 123 -6.73 6.82 -11.06
N SER A 124 -6.87 6.33 -9.82
CA SER A 124 -8.13 5.77 -9.30
C SER A 124 -9.23 6.83 -9.08
N LEU A 125 -8.87 8.12 -8.93
CA LEU A 125 -9.87 9.21 -8.93
C LEU A 125 -10.55 9.40 -10.28
N LEU A 126 -9.89 9.04 -11.37
CA LEU A 126 -10.51 9.10 -12.70
C LEU A 126 -11.16 7.75 -13.02
N PHE A 127 -10.39 6.67 -12.88
CA PHE A 127 -10.74 5.35 -13.40
C PHE A 127 -10.62 4.24 -12.33
N PRO A 128 -11.42 4.26 -11.26
CA PRO A 128 -11.25 3.34 -10.12
C PRO A 128 -11.40 1.87 -10.54
N THR A 129 -12.39 1.57 -11.38
CA THR A 129 -12.63 0.22 -11.88
C THR A 129 -11.50 -0.28 -12.78
N ILE A 130 -10.89 0.61 -13.58
CA ILE A 130 -9.79 0.23 -14.48
C ILE A 130 -8.56 -0.12 -13.66
N VAL A 131 -8.21 0.69 -12.66
CA VAL A 131 -7.04 0.43 -11.80
C VAL A 131 -7.20 -0.88 -11.02
N ILE A 132 -8.40 -1.17 -10.51
CA ILE A 132 -8.68 -2.47 -9.86
C ILE A 132 -8.50 -3.63 -10.84
N LYS A 133 -9.10 -3.54 -12.03
CA LYS A 133 -9.00 -4.60 -13.05
C LYS A 133 -7.57 -4.80 -13.55
N LEU A 134 -6.80 -3.73 -13.70
CA LEU A 134 -5.39 -3.81 -14.10
C LEU A 134 -4.56 -4.58 -13.07
N TYR A 135 -4.79 -4.34 -11.78
CA TYR A 135 -4.15 -5.16 -10.73
C TYR A 135 -4.62 -6.61 -10.81
N GLU A 136 -5.93 -6.84 -10.97
CA GLU A 136 -6.48 -8.19 -11.00
C GLU A 136 -5.98 -9.01 -12.18
N SER A 137 -5.85 -8.42 -13.37
CA SER A 137 -5.31 -9.11 -14.55
C SER A 137 -3.82 -9.43 -14.38
N ASN A 138 -3.02 -8.51 -13.84
CA ASN A 138 -1.59 -8.79 -13.64
C ASN A 138 -1.34 -9.80 -12.52
N VAL A 139 -2.15 -9.75 -11.46
CA VAL A 139 -1.91 -10.57 -10.27
C VAL A 139 -2.64 -11.89 -10.33
N TYR A 140 -3.92 -11.93 -10.64
CA TYR A 140 -4.75 -13.13 -10.50
C TYR A 140 -4.95 -13.93 -11.79
N ASP A 141 -4.60 -13.40 -12.98
CA ASP A 141 -4.69 -14.19 -14.21
C ASP A 141 -3.76 -15.41 -14.11
N GLU A 142 -4.26 -16.58 -14.54
CA GLU A 142 -3.56 -17.85 -14.40
C GLU A 142 -2.49 -18.09 -15.49
N THR A 143 -2.10 -17.05 -16.20
CA THR A 143 -1.06 -17.14 -17.22
C THR A 143 0.26 -17.57 -16.57
N LYS A 144 0.84 -18.65 -17.11
CA LYS A 144 2.10 -19.23 -16.63
C LYS A 144 3.26 -18.75 -17.50
N GLY A 145 4.38 -18.42 -16.87
CA GLY A 145 5.62 -18.07 -17.56
C GLY A 145 6.42 -17.03 -16.80
N LEU A 146 7.69 -16.87 -17.17
CA LEU A 146 8.62 -15.93 -16.52
C LEU A 146 8.16 -14.47 -16.66
N ILE A 147 7.68 -14.07 -17.84
CA ILE A 147 7.21 -12.70 -18.12
C ILE A 147 5.92 -12.38 -17.33
N PRO A 148 4.86 -13.22 -17.37
CA PRO A 148 3.69 -13.03 -16.51
C PRO A 148 4.03 -12.98 -15.02
N ASP A 149 4.91 -13.88 -14.54
CA ASP A 149 5.34 -13.88 -13.14
C ASP A 149 6.09 -12.58 -12.78
N PHE A 150 6.96 -12.08 -13.67
CA PHE A 150 7.64 -10.80 -13.48
C PHE A 150 6.64 -9.66 -13.28
N PHE A 151 5.68 -9.48 -14.19
CA PHE A 151 4.67 -8.42 -14.08
C PHE A 151 3.75 -8.61 -12.87
N ARG A 152 3.43 -9.86 -12.49
CA ARG A 152 2.69 -10.18 -11.27
C ARG A 152 3.41 -9.65 -10.03
N TYR A 153 4.70 -9.96 -9.88
CA TYR A 153 5.48 -9.50 -8.72
C TYR A 153 5.69 -7.98 -8.74
N VAL A 154 5.90 -7.38 -9.92
CA VAL A 154 5.96 -5.92 -10.06
C VAL A 154 4.64 -5.30 -9.58
N ALA A 155 3.50 -5.78 -10.07
CA ALA A 155 2.18 -5.26 -9.68
C ALA A 155 1.94 -5.35 -8.16
N ILE A 156 2.29 -6.48 -7.54
CA ILE A 156 2.23 -6.68 -6.09
C ILE A 156 3.12 -5.66 -5.36
N LEU A 157 4.35 -5.46 -5.82
CA LEU A 157 5.29 -4.55 -5.18
C LEU A 157 4.92 -3.08 -5.33
N VAL A 158 4.25 -2.67 -6.41
CA VAL A 158 4.06 -1.23 -6.68
C VAL A 158 2.67 -0.71 -6.38
N SER A 159 1.64 -1.57 -6.40
CA SER A 159 0.23 -1.11 -6.39
C SER A 159 -0.69 -1.87 -5.46
N SER A 160 -0.16 -2.80 -4.65
CA SER A 160 -0.99 -3.63 -3.75
C SER A 160 -1.73 -2.83 -2.68
N LEU A 161 -1.11 -1.80 -2.09
CA LEU A 161 -1.78 -0.93 -1.12
C LEU A 161 -2.95 -0.17 -1.77
N ASN A 162 -2.73 0.47 -2.91
CA ASN A 162 -3.82 1.14 -3.62
C ASN A 162 -4.92 0.15 -4.01
N TYR A 163 -4.57 -1.04 -4.53
CA TYR A 163 -5.57 -2.07 -4.86
C TYR A 163 -6.45 -2.44 -3.65
N GLU A 164 -5.86 -2.73 -2.50
CA GLU A 164 -6.61 -3.12 -1.30
C GLU A 164 -7.53 -1.98 -0.83
N VAL A 165 -7.07 -0.72 -0.83
CA VAL A 165 -7.90 0.44 -0.49
C VAL A 165 -9.05 0.61 -1.50
N GLN A 166 -8.74 0.66 -2.79
CA GLN A 166 -9.75 0.87 -3.84
C GLN A 166 -10.79 -0.25 -3.88
N LYS A 167 -10.38 -1.49 -3.59
CA LYS A 167 -11.30 -2.63 -3.47
C LYS A 167 -12.31 -2.46 -2.34
N VAL A 168 -11.90 -1.84 -1.22
CA VAL A 168 -12.82 -1.49 -0.13
C VAL A 168 -13.72 -0.33 -0.55
N LEU A 169 -13.15 0.72 -1.15
CA LEU A 169 -13.91 1.90 -1.57
C LEU A 169 -14.92 1.60 -2.69
N ALA A 170 -14.63 0.65 -3.58
CA ALA A 170 -15.54 0.22 -4.66
C ALA A 170 -16.85 -0.43 -4.18
N ARG A 171 -16.96 -0.69 -2.87
CA ARG A 171 -18.18 -1.18 -2.22
C ARG A 171 -19.15 -0.06 -1.85
N LEU A 172 -18.65 1.17 -1.76
CA LEU A 172 -19.42 2.36 -1.40
C LEU A 172 -20.17 2.94 -2.61
N PRO A 173 -21.22 3.74 -2.38
CA PRO A 173 -21.83 4.52 -3.45
C PRO A 173 -20.83 5.55 -3.99
N PHE A 174 -21.03 5.95 -5.25
CA PHE A 174 -20.09 6.77 -6.02
C PHE A 174 -19.55 8.00 -5.27
N LEU A 175 -20.42 8.77 -4.62
CA LEU A 175 -20.02 10.00 -3.91
C LEU A 175 -19.05 9.71 -2.75
N LEU A 176 -19.40 8.75 -1.89
CA LEU A 176 -18.58 8.34 -0.75
C LEU A 176 -17.24 7.72 -1.21
N GLN A 177 -17.27 6.94 -2.29
CA GLN A 177 -16.06 6.40 -2.91
C GLN A 177 -15.11 7.52 -3.36
N ARG A 178 -15.63 8.58 -4.01
CA ARG A 178 -14.82 9.72 -4.47
C ARG A 178 -14.23 10.51 -3.30
N ILE A 179 -15.05 10.83 -2.30
CA ILE A 179 -14.60 11.57 -1.11
C ILE A 179 -13.47 10.81 -0.41
N LEU A 180 -13.67 9.52 -0.12
CA LEU A 180 -12.64 8.72 0.54
C LEU A 180 -11.41 8.45 -0.33
N GLY A 181 -11.56 8.45 -1.66
CA GLY A 181 -10.41 8.42 -2.57
C GLY A 181 -9.54 9.68 -2.47
N ILE A 182 -10.16 10.86 -2.33
CA ILE A 182 -9.44 12.12 -2.10
C ILE A 182 -8.78 12.10 -0.72
N VAL A 183 -9.50 11.67 0.32
CA VAL A 183 -8.94 11.52 1.67
C VAL A 183 -7.73 10.58 1.67
N PHE A 184 -7.80 9.46 0.93
CA PHE A 184 -6.68 8.53 0.80
C PHE A 184 -5.43 9.19 0.19
N ILE A 185 -5.61 10.01 -0.84
CA ILE A 185 -4.50 10.75 -1.45
C ILE A 185 -3.89 11.74 -0.45
N LEU A 186 -4.72 12.49 0.29
CA LEU A 186 -4.24 13.40 1.33
C LEU A 186 -3.44 12.66 2.41
N VAL A 187 -3.93 11.49 2.84
CA VAL A 187 -3.23 10.64 3.81
C VAL A 187 -1.89 10.18 3.24
N LEU A 188 -1.82 9.78 1.97
CA LEU A 188 -0.56 9.42 1.33
C LEU A 188 0.41 10.60 1.26
N ILE A 189 -0.05 11.80 0.90
CA ILE A 189 0.77 13.03 0.89
C ILE A 189 1.34 13.29 2.29
N CYS A 190 0.48 13.30 3.32
CA CYS A 190 0.91 13.52 4.70
C CYS A 190 1.85 12.42 5.21
N SER A 191 1.62 11.16 4.81
CA SER A 191 2.48 10.03 5.17
C SER A 191 3.86 10.13 4.49
N ILE A 192 3.89 10.49 3.21
CA ILE A 192 5.15 10.70 2.47
C ILE A 192 5.92 11.87 3.09
N ALA A 193 5.25 13.00 3.34
CA ALA A 193 5.88 14.17 3.98
C ALA A 193 6.38 13.86 5.39
N GLY A 194 5.60 13.14 6.19
CA GLY A 194 6.02 12.67 7.52
C GLY A 194 7.23 11.73 7.44
N ALA A 195 7.24 10.79 6.49
CA ALA A 195 8.37 9.88 6.30
C ALA A 195 9.63 10.57 5.78
N LEU A 196 9.51 11.58 4.91
CA LEU A 196 10.64 12.37 4.40
C LEU A 196 11.23 13.25 5.49
N SER A 197 10.38 14.00 6.20
CA SER A 197 10.81 14.93 7.26
C SER A 197 11.44 14.26 8.48
N VAL A 198 11.38 12.92 8.60
CA VAL A 198 12.18 12.16 9.57
C VAL A 198 13.69 12.28 9.29
N PHE A 199 14.06 12.42 8.00
CA PHE A 199 15.45 12.47 7.54
C PHE A 199 15.90 13.88 7.09
N GLU A 200 14.97 14.82 6.92
CA GLU A 200 15.31 16.21 6.54
C GLU A 200 15.84 17.00 7.74
N ASN A 201 16.80 17.90 7.46
CA ASN A 201 17.46 18.77 8.43
C ASN A 201 16.61 19.95 8.90
#